data_AF-A0A0B1P4C5-F1
#
_entry.id   AF-A0A0B1P4C5-F1
#
_cell.length_a   1.000
_cell.length_b   1.000
_cell.length_c   1.000
_cell.angle_alpha   90.00
_cell.angle_beta   90.00
_cell.angle_gamma   90.00
#
_symmetry.space_group_name_H-M   'P 1'
#
loop_
_entity.id
_entity.type
_entity.pdbx_description
1 polymer ?
#
loop_
_entity_poly.entity_id
_entity_poly.type
_entity_poly.pdbx_seq_one_letter_code
_entity_poly.pdbx_strand_id
1 'polypeptide(L)'
;MRNTKRNIDNLVIEKKNTKARTSNKPTSTKRNREVKNTDSENEITEDKTARKKRKTSTKEGESLVMPLSCRTDVTSLKKTVFIGAHVSSAGGTQNSVNNALHIGCNAFALFLRSQRKWVSPPLAPQSCEEFKKFCLQHNYDTQKHVLPHGSYLVNLAQAEHEKAEQAYNCFVDDLRRCEALGIKLYNFHPGSSGKNPREESIKRIAAQLNKAHKATKTVVTVLENMAGAGNVIGSKWEDLRDIIELVDDKSRVGVCLDTCHAFAAGHDIRSPEAFKKTMDSFSEIVGMSYLKALHLNDSKAPFASNRDVHANIGTGFIGLRAFHNVINFPQFQDLPMILETPIDKNNSKGISIEDKSIWATEIKLLEGLIDIDPETDGFKTEEKRLQDIGAEERKKFQLQNDKKRQKNLVSMLKNPKNPKKLKKTKKIEVDEESEASDSCCSH
;
A
#
# COMPACT_ATOMS: atom_id res chain seq x y z
N MET A 1 58.03 -0.18 35.31
CA MET A 1 58.66 -0.84 36.49
C MET A 1 58.01 -0.30 37.77
N ARG A 2 57.88 -1.16 38.78
CA ARG A 2 57.71 -0.93 40.25
C ARG A 2 57.28 0.46 40.80
N ASN A 3 56.12 0.44 41.50
CA ASN A 3 55.82 1.02 42.84
C ASN A 3 55.84 2.57 43.01
N THR A 4 55.17 3.19 44.00
CA THR A 4 54.53 2.77 45.29
C THR A 4 53.38 3.78 45.59
N LYS A 5 52.15 3.56 46.10
CA LYS A 5 51.40 2.60 46.97
C LYS A 5 51.04 3.25 48.35
N ARG A 6 49.78 3.04 48.81
CA ARG A 6 49.07 3.52 50.04
C ARG A 6 48.32 4.86 49.85
N ASN A 7 47.02 5.02 50.16
CA ASN A 7 46.10 4.59 51.26
C ASN A 7 46.13 5.53 52.48
N ILE A 8 44.94 6.04 52.87
CA ILE A 8 44.19 5.60 54.05
C ILE A 8 42.73 6.09 53.95
N ASP A 9 41.81 5.31 54.49
CA ASP A 9 40.35 5.49 54.48
C ASP A 9 39.86 6.49 55.54
N ASN A 10 38.57 6.89 55.46
CA ASN A 10 37.68 6.74 56.61
C ASN A 10 36.19 6.80 56.25
N LEU A 11 35.41 5.89 56.85
CA LEU A 11 33.95 6.00 56.95
C LEU A 11 33.58 6.72 58.26
N VAL A 12 32.40 7.36 58.29
CA VAL A 12 31.66 7.61 59.54
C VAL A 12 30.20 7.13 59.35
N ILE A 13 29.61 6.58 60.40
CA ILE A 13 28.41 5.74 60.37
C ILE A 13 27.40 6.19 61.45
N GLU A 14 26.11 6.16 61.09
CA GLU A 14 24.87 6.14 61.94
C GLU A 14 24.74 7.00 63.22
N LYS A 15 23.56 7.65 63.33
CA LYS A 15 22.40 7.18 64.13
C LYS A 15 21.13 7.97 63.71
N LYS A 16 19.91 7.42 63.56
CA LYS A 16 19.09 6.41 64.28
C LYS A 16 18.40 6.90 65.57
N ASN A 17 17.11 7.20 65.44
CA ASN A 17 16.00 6.84 66.35
C ASN A 17 14.70 7.03 65.52
N THR A 18 13.72 6.13 65.32
CA THR A 18 13.18 4.91 65.98
C THR A 18 12.24 5.09 67.17
N LYS A 19 10.95 4.78 66.92
CA LYS A 19 10.00 3.94 67.71
C LYS A 19 8.85 3.55 66.73
N ALA A 20 8.43 2.29 66.53
CA ALA A 20 7.97 1.22 67.45
C ALA A 20 6.59 1.53 68.05
N ARG A 21 5.59 0.63 68.21
CA ARG A 21 5.40 -0.86 68.11
C ARG A 21 3.89 -1.13 67.77
N THR A 22 3.22 -2.29 67.64
CA THR A 22 3.39 -3.78 67.78
C THR A 22 2.20 -4.39 66.97
N SER A 23 2.33 -5.31 66.00
CA SER A 23 2.55 -6.78 66.03
C SER A 23 1.37 -7.71 66.43
N ASN A 24 1.01 -8.62 65.51
CA ASN A 24 0.46 -10.00 65.68
C ASN A 24 -1.05 -10.33 65.88
N LYS A 25 -1.40 -11.48 65.27
CA LYS A 25 -2.60 -12.37 65.38
C LYS A 25 -2.66 -13.09 66.77
N PRO A 26 -3.69 -13.89 67.21
CA PRO A 26 -4.60 -14.75 66.40
C PRO A 26 -6.05 -15.06 66.93
N THR A 27 -6.73 -16.00 66.23
CA THR A 27 -7.73 -17.02 66.69
C THR A 27 -9.12 -16.66 67.30
N SER A 28 -10.17 -16.94 66.51
CA SER A 28 -11.36 -17.81 66.80
C SER A 28 -12.48 -17.45 67.79
N THR A 29 -13.59 -18.23 67.67
CA THR A 29 -14.69 -18.56 68.62
C THR A 29 -15.95 -17.68 68.80
N LYS A 30 -17.01 -18.06 68.06
CA LYS A 30 -18.43 -18.30 68.45
C LYS A 30 -19.09 -17.54 69.64
N ARG A 31 -20.25 -16.91 69.34
CA ARG A 31 -21.63 -17.13 69.91
C ARG A 31 -22.63 -16.31 69.05
N ASN A 32 -23.81 -16.81 68.63
CA ASN A 32 -25.06 -17.15 69.35
C ASN A 32 -25.64 -15.94 70.11
N ARG A 33 -26.93 -15.57 70.03
CA ARG A 33 -28.21 -16.23 69.59
C ARG A 33 -29.08 -15.18 68.82
N GLU A 34 -30.26 -15.44 68.22
CA GLU A 34 -31.48 -16.13 68.70
C GLU A 34 -32.19 -17.02 67.66
N VAL A 35 -33.32 -17.64 68.04
CA VAL A 35 -33.99 -18.77 67.38
C VAL A 35 -35.51 -18.70 67.54
N LYS A 36 -36.25 -19.00 66.45
CA LYS A 36 -37.60 -19.61 66.33
C LYS A 36 -38.07 -19.42 64.87
N ASN A 37 -38.88 -20.25 64.21
CA ASN A 37 -39.39 -21.64 64.31
C ASN A 37 -39.98 -21.92 62.88
N THR A 38 -40.27 -23.11 62.33
CA THR A 38 -40.55 -24.50 62.77
C THR A 38 -40.10 -25.52 61.70
N ASP A 39 -39.94 -26.79 62.09
CA ASP A 39 -40.41 -28.06 61.46
C ASP A 39 -40.59 -28.18 59.92
N SER A 40 -40.25 -29.28 59.23
CA SER A 40 -39.53 -30.52 59.61
C SER A 40 -39.05 -31.32 58.35
N GLU A 41 -38.09 -32.23 58.56
CA GLU A 41 -37.79 -33.51 57.86
C GLU A 41 -38.39 -33.77 56.44
N ASN A 42 -37.62 -34.14 55.39
CA ASN A 42 -36.74 -35.31 55.38
C ASN A 42 -35.66 -35.38 54.26
N GLU A 43 -34.76 -36.35 54.45
CA GLU A 43 -33.77 -37.02 53.58
C GLU A 43 -34.20 -37.35 52.11
N ILE A 44 -33.35 -37.66 51.11
CA ILE A 44 -31.88 -37.81 50.93
C ILE A 44 -31.53 -37.63 49.43
N THR A 45 -30.35 -37.05 49.06
CA THR A 45 -29.42 -37.51 47.97
C THR A 45 -28.24 -36.55 47.73
N GLU A 46 -27.15 -37.05 47.15
CA GLU A 46 -25.88 -36.31 46.92
C GLU A 46 -25.89 -35.44 45.64
N ASP A 47 -25.50 -34.15 45.72
CA ASP A 47 -25.13 -33.36 44.53
C ASP A 47 -23.61 -33.39 44.26
N LYS A 48 -23.24 -34.02 43.15
CA LYS A 48 -21.86 -34.04 42.62
C LYS A 48 -21.66 -32.85 41.69
N THR A 49 -21.28 -31.69 42.26
CA THR A 49 -21.00 -30.43 41.56
C THR A 49 -19.75 -30.46 40.66
N ALA A 50 -19.80 -31.29 39.62
CA ALA A 50 -18.74 -31.46 38.64
C ALA A 50 -18.58 -30.20 37.77
N ARG A 51 -17.43 -29.53 37.90
CA ARG A 51 -16.99 -28.38 37.10
C ARG A 51 -17.25 -28.61 35.60
N LYS A 52 -18.22 -27.89 35.01
CA LYS A 52 -18.50 -27.95 33.56
C LYS A 52 -17.28 -27.47 32.76
N LYS A 53 -16.48 -28.41 32.25
CA LYS A 53 -15.49 -28.14 31.19
C LYS A 53 -16.21 -27.53 29.99
N ARG A 54 -15.78 -26.33 29.58
CA ARG A 54 -16.28 -25.69 28.36
C ARG A 54 -15.79 -26.52 27.17
N LYS A 55 -16.68 -27.24 26.48
CA LYS A 55 -16.32 -28.04 25.30
C LYS A 55 -15.76 -27.11 24.22
N THR A 56 -14.47 -27.21 23.93
CA THR A 56 -13.92 -26.82 22.64
C THR A 56 -14.45 -27.79 21.59
N SER A 57 -15.47 -27.36 20.85
CA SER A 57 -15.84 -28.03 19.60
C SER A 57 -14.81 -27.70 18.55
N THR A 58 -13.95 -28.67 18.20
CA THR A 58 -13.11 -28.63 17.01
C THR A 58 -14.02 -28.57 15.77
N LYS A 59 -14.24 -27.36 15.26
CA LYS A 59 -14.70 -27.17 13.88
C LYS A 59 -13.50 -27.26 12.96
N GLU A 60 -13.05 -28.49 12.72
CA GLU A 60 -12.48 -28.81 11.42
C GLU A 60 -13.62 -28.68 10.39
N GLY A 61 -13.30 -28.11 9.24
CA GLY A 61 -14.30 -27.49 8.36
C GLY A 61 -13.76 -26.15 7.90
N GLU A 62 -12.95 -26.22 6.83
CA GLU A 62 -12.56 -25.05 6.07
C GLU A 62 -13.84 -24.29 5.71
N SER A 63 -13.95 -23.04 6.17
CA SER A 63 -14.99 -22.15 5.66
C SER A 63 -14.57 -21.77 4.25
N LEU A 64 -14.91 -22.63 3.29
CA LEU A 64 -14.81 -22.37 1.86
C LEU A 64 -15.70 -21.17 1.55
N VAL A 65 -15.12 -19.97 1.69
CA VAL A 65 -15.77 -18.72 1.33
C VAL A 65 -15.87 -18.75 -0.18
N MET A 66 -17.04 -19.11 -0.69
CA MET A 66 -17.30 -19.21 -2.12
C MET A 66 -16.78 -17.95 -2.82
N PRO A 67 -15.95 -18.09 -3.86
CA PRO A 67 -15.38 -16.93 -4.53
C PRO A 67 -16.48 -16.16 -5.26
N LEU A 68 -16.44 -14.84 -5.19
CA LEU A 68 -17.36 -13.94 -5.90
C LEU A 68 -17.20 -14.06 -7.42
N SER A 69 -16.02 -14.48 -7.88
CA SER A 69 -15.71 -14.81 -9.26
C SER A 69 -14.63 -15.88 -9.29
N CYS A 70 -14.75 -16.87 -10.18
CA CYS A 70 -13.74 -17.92 -10.32
C CYS A 70 -12.38 -17.31 -10.72
N ARG A 71 -11.30 -17.69 -10.02
CA ARG A 71 -9.94 -17.32 -10.44
C ARG A 71 -9.67 -17.85 -11.84
N THR A 72 -9.16 -17.01 -12.73
CA THR A 72 -8.76 -17.45 -14.07
C THR A 72 -7.44 -18.20 -13.99
N ASP A 73 -7.41 -19.37 -14.63
CA ASP A 73 -6.19 -20.15 -14.81
C ASP A 73 -5.28 -19.39 -15.79
N VAL A 74 -4.10 -18.97 -15.32
CA VAL A 74 -3.14 -18.24 -16.14
C VAL A 74 -2.65 -19.08 -17.32
N THR A 75 -2.70 -20.41 -17.22
CA THR A 75 -2.30 -21.32 -18.31
C THR A 75 -3.34 -21.43 -19.43
N SER A 76 -4.58 -20.95 -19.22
CA SER A 76 -5.61 -20.87 -20.27
C SER A 76 -5.63 -19.53 -21.01
N LEU A 77 -4.82 -18.55 -20.57
CA LEU A 77 -4.69 -17.24 -21.20
C LEU A 77 -3.61 -17.24 -22.29
N LYS A 78 -3.85 -16.45 -23.35
CA LYS A 78 -2.86 -16.20 -24.42
C LYS A 78 -1.63 -15.39 -23.96
N LYS A 79 -1.78 -14.65 -22.85
CA LYS A 79 -0.73 -13.82 -22.22
C LYS A 79 -0.79 -14.04 -20.71
N THR A 80 0.36 -14.22 -20.06
CA THR A 80 0.42 -14.49 -18.62
C THR A 80 0.31 -13.20 -17.82
N VAL A 81 -0.92 -12.83 -17.43
CA VAL A 81 -1.20 -11.65 -16.59
C VAL A 81 -1.54 -12.06 -15.15
N PHE A 82 -0.88 -11.41 -14.20
CA PHE A 82 -1.02 -11.69 -12.77
C PHE A 82 -1.76 -10.54 -12.06
N ILE A 83 -3.08 -10.50 -12.21
CA ILE A 83 -3.99 -9.47 -11.73
C ILE A 83 -4.53 -9.80 -10.33
N GLY A 84 -4.66 -8.78 -9.50
CA GLY A 84 -5.40 -8.85 -8.23
C GLY A 84 -5.60 -7.48 -7.59
N ALA A 85 -5.63 -7.44 -6.25
CA ALA A 85 -5.91 -6.22 -5.49
C ALA A 85 -5.11 -6.13 -4.18
N HIS A 86 -5.09 -4.94 -3.57
CA HIS A 86 -4.53 -4.73 -2.22
C HIS A 86 -5.51 -5.22 -1.14
N VAL A 87 -5.48 -6.51 -0.85
CA VAL A 87 -6.42 -7.16 0.08
C VAL A 87 -6.06 -6.96 1.56
N SER A 88 -7.07 -7.09 2.42
CA SER A 88 -6.91 -6.97 3.87
C SER A 88 -6.20 -8.17 4.51
N SER A 89 -5.22 -7.88 5.36
CA SER A 89 -4.52 -8.81 6.25
C SER A 89 -5.07 -8.80 7.69
N ALA A 90 -6.28 -8.26 7.91
CA ALA A 90 -6.88 -8.16 9.22
C ALA A 90 -7.06 -9.54 9.88
N GLY A 91 -6.66 -9.65 11.15
CA GLY A 91 -6.67 -10.90 11.93
C GLY A 91 -5.44 -11.79 11.73
N GLY A 92 -4.60 -11.56 10.71
CA GLY A 92 -3.39 -12.33 10.44
C GLY A 92 -2.99 -12.29 8.96
N THR A 93 -1.70 -12.38 8.63
CA THR A 93 -1.23 -12.28 7.25
C THR A 93 -1.77 -13.40 6.36
N GLN A 94 -2.02 -14.60 6.90
CA GLN A 94 -2.65 -15.71 6.19
C GLN A 94 -4.06 -15.38 5.66
N ASN A 95 -4.78 -14.46 6.29
CA ASN A 95 -6.13 -14.06 5.85
C ASN A 95 -6.10 -13.26 4.52
N SER A 96 -4.95 -12.70 4.13
CA SER A 96 -4.80 -12.05 2.82
C SER A 96 -5.02 -13.05 1.68
N VAL A 97 -4.49 -14.27 1.79
CA VAL A 97 -4.64 -15.32 0.76
C VAL A 97 -6.13 -15.69 0.59
N ASN A 98 -6.85 -15.85 1.70
CA ASN A 98 -8.29 -16.13 1.69
C ASN A 98 -9.11 -14.96 1.12
N ASN A 99 -8.71 -13.70 1.41
CA ASN A 99 -9.35 -12.52 0.82
C ASN A 99 -9.07 -12.40 -0.69
N ALA A 100 -7.86 -12.73 -1.16
CA ALA A 100 -7.49 -12.73 -2.58
C ALA A 100 -8.26 -13.81 -3.36
N LEU A 101 -8.35 -15.03 -2.81
CA LEU A 101 -9.15 -16.11 -3.38
C LEU A 101 -10.63 -15.75 -3.51
N HIS A 102 -11.20 -15.10 -2.48
CA HIS A 102 -12.61 -14.71 -2.48
C HIS A 102 -12.99 -13.74 -3.60
N ILE A 103 -12.05 -12.94 -4.11
CA ILE A 103 -12.27 -12.02 -5.26
C ILE A 103 -11.71 -12.55 -6.59
N GLY A 104 -11.19 -13.78 -6.63
CA GLY A 104 -10.70 -14.41 -7.87
C GLY A 104 -9.28 -14.01 -8.31
N CYS A 105 -8.51 -13.35 -7.46
CA CYS A 105 -7.13 -12.92 -7.75
C CYS A 105 -6.19 -14.07 -8.14
N ASN A 106 -5.15 -13.76 -8.92
CA ASN A 106 -3.97 -14.62 -9.09
C ASN A 106 -2.64 -13.95 -8.65
N ALA A 107 -2.66 -12.64 -8.34
CA ALA A 107 -1.67 -11.90 -7.54
C ALA A 107 -2.34 -11.13 -6.39
N PHE A 108 -1.61 -10.62 -5.40
CA PHE A 108 -2.18 -9.66 -4.43
C PHE A 108 -1.15 -8.78 -3.72
N ALA A 109 -1.60 -7.64 -3.21
CA ALA A 109 -0.88 -6.81 -2.25
C ALA A 109 -1.52 -6.89 -0.85
N LEU A 110 -0.76 -6.51 0.18
CA LEU A 110 -1.21 -6.45 1.57
C LEU A 110 -0.34 -5.51 2.40
N PHE A 111 -0.87 -4.99 3.50
CA PHE A 111 -0.04 -4.44 4.58
C PHE A 111 0.44 -5.57 5.50
N LEU A 112 1.72 -5.59 5.86
CA LEU A 112 2.32 -6.59 6.76
C LEU A 112 1.99 -6.37 8.24
N ARG A 113 1.40 -5.21 8.57
CA ARG A 113 1.02 -4.71 9.90
C ARG A 113 0.09 -3.51 9.73
N SER A 114 -0.34 -2.86 10.82
CA SER A 114 -1.14 -1.62 10.69
C SER A 114 -0.30 -0.47 10.15
N GLN A 115 -0.68 0.05 8.98
CA GLN A 115 -0.06 1.21 8.34
C GLN A 115 -0.14 2.51 9.17
N ARG A 116 -0.94 2.52 10.25
CA ARG A 116 -1.14 3.66 11.18
C ARG A 116 -0.26 3.60 12.43
N LYS A 117 0.67 2.64 12.57
CA LYS A 117 1.52 2.47 13.76
C LYS A 117 2.99 2.27 13.41
N TRP A 118 3.89 2.94 14.12
CA TRP A 118 5.35 2.75 13.99
C TRP A 118 5.83 1.37 14.43
N VAL A 119 5.27 0.85 15.52
CA VAL A 119 5.61 -0.47 16.07
C VAL A 119 4.36 -1.36 16.01
N SER A 120 4.57 -2.64 15.72
CA SER A 120 3.54 -3.67 15.76
C SER A 120 4.13 -4.98 16.32
N PRO A 121 3.32 -5.88 16.91
CA PRO A 121 3.82 -7.16 17.37
C PRO A 121 4.56 -7.93 16.26
N PRO A 122 5.51 -8.81 16.62
CA PRO A 122 6.07 -9.78 15.67
C PRO A 122 4.96 -10.61 15.00
N LEU A 123 5.22 -11.11 13.79
CA LEU A 123 4.31 -12.09 13.19
C LEU A 123 4.28 -13.36 14.04
N ALA A 124 3.09 -13.92 14.26
CA ALA A 124 2.97 -15.21 14.94
C ALA A 124 3.55 -16.32 14.04
N PRO A 125 4.36 -17.27 14.56
CA PRO A 125 4.96 -18.33 13.73
C PRO A 125 3.92 -19.11 12.91
N GLN A 126 2.82 -19.52 13.55
CA GLN A 126 1.67 -20.15 12.90
C GLN A 126 1.08 -19.32 11.74
N SER A 127 1.01 -17.99 11.87
CA SER A 127 0.50 -17.09 10.82
C SER A 127 1.45 -17.04 9.61
N CYS A 128 2.77 -17.21 9.83
CA CYS A 128 3.75 -17.33 8.75
C CYS A 128 3.69 -18.71 8.07
N GLU A 129 3.48 -19.78 8.84
CA GLU A 129 3.33 -21.15 8.34
C GLU A 129 2.04 -21.31 7.52
N GLU A 130 0.91 -20.85 8.06
CA GLU A 130 -0.39 -20.83 7.37
C GLU A 130 -0.34 -19.98 6.10
N PHE A 131 0.28 -18.80 6.12
CA PHE A 131 0.45 -17.97 4.92
C PHE A 131 1.21 -18.72 3.81
N LYS A 132 2.36 -19.32 4.14
CA LYS A 132 3.15 -20.10 3.16
C LYS A 132 2.39 -21.31 2.65
N LYS A 133 1.71 -22.04 3.55
CA LYS A 133 0.88 -23.20 3.22
C LYS A 133 -0.23 -22.81 2.25
N PHE A 134 -1.00 -21.76 2.52
CA PHE A 134 -2.09 -21.31 1.64
C PHE A 134 -1.55 -20.78 0.30
N CYS A 135 -0.45 -20.02 0.28
CA CYS A 135 0.18 -19.58 -0.98
C CYS A 135 0.60 -20.78 -1.85
N LEU A 136 1.19 -21.83 -1.26
CA LEU A 136 1.56 -23.05 -1.97
C LEU A 136 0.32 -23.85 -2.44
N GLN A 137 -0.67 -24.09 -1.56
CA GLN A 137 -1.90 -24.81 -1.90
C GLN A 137 -2.70 -24.14 -3.03
N HIS A 138 -2.59 -22.82 -3.17
CA HIS A 138 -3.35 -22.03 -4.12
C HIS A 138 -2.49 -21.38 -5.22
N ASN A 139 -1.30 -21.92 -5.49
CA ASN A 139 -0.44 -21.48 -6.60
C ASN A 139 -0.22 -19.95 -6.65
N TYR A 140 0.13 -19.34 -5.52
CA TYR A 140 0.64 -17.97 -5.45
C TYR A 140 2.17 -18.01 -5.24
N ASP A 141 2.94 -17.60 -6.25
CA ASP A 141 4.39 -17.44 -6.12
C ASP A 141 4.68 -16.23 -5.24
N THR A 142 5.07 -16.45 -3.98
CA THR A 142 5.40 -15.39 -3.02
C THR A 142 6.62 -14.55 -3.44
N GLN A 143 7.45 -15.04 -4.37
CA GLN A 143 8.62 -14.31 -4.86
C GLN A 143 8.32 -13.39 -6.05
N LYS A 144 7.14 -13.53 -6.67
CA LYS A 144 6.73 -12.73 -7.85
C LYS A 144 5.38 -12.04 -7.69
N HIS A 145 4.35 -12.76 -7.26
CA HIS A 145 2.94 -12.36 -7.37
C HIS A 145 2.33 -11.88 -6.05
N VAL A 146 3.17 -11.71 -5.01
CA VAL A 146 2.78 -11.06 -3.75
C VAL A 146 3.61 -9.80 -3.56
N LEU A 147 2.93 -8.66 -3.45
CA LEU A 147 3.53 -7.32 -3.41
C LEU A 147 3.08 -6.56 -2.15
N PRO A 148 3.70 -6.77 -0.98
CA PRO A 148 3.29 -6.06 0.24
C PRO A 148 3.63 -4.58 0.16
N HIS A 149 2.73 -3.74 0.65
CA HIS A 149 2.88 -2.29 0.65
C HIS A 149 3.43 -1.79 2.00
N GLY A 150 4.36 -0.83 1.94
CA GLY A 150 4.89 -0.15 3.12
C GLY A 150 3.91 0.84 3.75
N SER A 151 4.11 1.13 5.04
CA SER A 151 3.31 2.16 5.74
C SER A 151 3.59 3.56 5.19
N TYR A 152 2.52 4.31 4.88
CA TYR A 152 2.57 5.73 4.47
C TYR A 152 3.22 6.68 5.51
N LEU A 153 3.54 6.20 6.71
CA LEU A 153 4.32 6.94 7.71
C LEU A 153 5.82 6.96 7.36
N VAL A 154 6.32 5.96 6.63
CA VAL A 154 7.73 5.84 6.27
C VAL A 154 8.11 6.90 5.24
N ASN A 155 9.17 7.65 5.55
CA ASN A 155 9.81 8.57 4.60
C ASN A 155 11.33 8.41 4.72
N LEU A 156 11.95 7.69 3.80
CA LEU A 156 13.41 7.46 3.83
C LEU A 156 14.23 8.71 3.48
N ALA A 157 13.59 9.76 2.95
CA ALA A 157 14.20 11.07 2.72
C ALA A 157 14.27 11.98 3.97
N GLN A 158 13.87 11.49 5.16
CA GLN A 158 13.94 12.27 6.41
C GLN A 158 15.37 12.78 6.70
N ALA A 159 15.45 14.06 7.08
CA ALA A 159 16.71 14.72 7.37
C ALA A 159 17.03 14.82 8.87
N GLU A 160 16.00 14.70 9.72
CA GLU A 160 16.11 14.75 11.17
C GLU A 160 16.40 13.35 11.73
N HIS A 161 17.45 13.20 12.55
CA HIS A 161 17.99 11.89 12.94
C HIS A 161 16.94 10.94 13.53
N GLU A 162 16.20 11.37 14.55
CA GLU A 162 15.21 10.53 15.24
C GLU A 162 14.09 10.05 14.30
N LYS A 163 13.61 10.93 13.41
CA LYS A 163 12.58 10.60 12.41
C LYS A 163 13.13 9.70 11.30
N ALA A 164 14.38 9.89 10.90
CA ALA A 164 15.06 9.03 9.92
C ALA A 164 15.33 7.63 10.50
N GLU A 165 15.72 7.54 11.77
CA GLU A 165 15.89 6.26 12.48
C GLU A 165 14.55 5.55 12.71
N GLN A 166 13.51 6.28 13.14
CA GLN A 166 12.16 5.74 13.27
C GLN A 166 11.63 5.20 11.93
N ALA A 167 11.79 5.94 10.83
CA ALA A 167 11.41 5.50 9.49
C ALA A 167 12.24 4.29 9.01
N TYR A 168 13.55 4.28 9.26
CA TYR A 168 14.44 3.16 8.90
C TYR A 168 14.10 1.87 9.66
N ASN A 169 13.91 1.95 10.97
CA ASN A 169 13.58 0.78 11.80
C ASN A 169 12.19 0.21 11.43
N CYS A 170 11.24 1.10 11.13
CA CYS A 170 9.90 0.78 10.62
C CYS A 170 9.96 0.05 9.25
N PHE A 171 10.84 0.50 8.35
CA PHE A 171 11.07 -0.10 7.02
C PHE A 171 11.78 -1.48 7.11
N VAL A 172 12.81 -1.61 7.94
CA VAL A 172 13.57 -2.87 8.09
C VAL A 172 12.76 -3.95 8.81
N ASP A 173 11.84 -3.60 9.71
CA ASP A 173 10.87 -4.55 10.28
C ASP A 173 9.97 -5.15 9.18
N ASP A 174 9.47 -4.33 8.25
CA ASP A 174 8.67 -4.82 7.12
C ASP A 174 9.46 -5.70 6.15
N LEU A 175 10.71 -5.35 5.82
CA LEU A 175 11.55 -6.25 5.01
C LEU A 175 11.74 -7.61 5.71
N ARG A 176 11.99 -7.62 7.02
CA ARG A 176 12.11 -8.87 7.80
C ARG A 176 10.79 -9.66 7.87
N ARG A 177 9.64 -8.98 7.84
CA ARG A 177 8.32 -9.62 7.69
C ARG A 177 8.16 -10.27 6.32
N CYS A 178 8.60 -9.64 5.23
CA CYS A 178 8.67 -10.29 3.92
C CYS A 178 9.54 -11.56 3.96
N GLU A 179 10.76 -11.49 4.52
CA GLU A 179 11.65 -12.66 4.64
C GLU A 179 11.02 -13.78 5.48
N ALA A 180 10.40 -13.45 6.61
CA ALA A 180 9.69 -14.41 7.46
C ALA A 180 8.53 -15.10 6.72
N LEU A 181 7.83 -14.39 5.83
CA LEU A 181 6.74 -14.91 4.99
C LEU A 181 7.22 -15.59 3.70
N GLY A 182 8.50 -15.48 3.34
CA GLY A 182 9.03 -15.98 2.06
C GLY A 182 8.69 -15.10 0.86
N ILE A 183 8.36 -13.83 1.11
CA ILE A 183 8.02 -12.84 0.08
C ILE A 183 9.29 -12.12 -0.38
N LYS A 184 9.43 -11.91 -1.70
CA LYS A 184 10.64 -11.31 -2.30
C LYS A 184 10.48 -9.86 -2.74
N LEU A 185 9.27 -9.38 -3.03
CA LEU A 185 9.01 -7.98 -3.37
C LEU A 185 8.54 -7.22 -2.13
N TYR A 186 8.73 -5.89 -2.13
CA TYR A 186 8.15 -4.98 -1.14
C TYR A 186 8.03 -3.57 -1.74
N ASN A 187 6.80 -3.10 -1.91
CA ASN A 187 6.51 -1.80 -2.53
C ASN A 187 6.49 -0.67 -1.49
N PHE A 188 7.02 0.49 -1.85
CA PHE A 188 6.94 1.69 -1.03
C PHE A 188 7.08 2.98 -1.84
N HIS A 189 6.40 4.03 -1.38
CA HIS A 189 6.61 5.39 -1.86
C HIS A 189 8.04 5.84 -1.48
N PRO A 190 8.88 6.35 -2.41
CA PRO A 190 10.28 6.71 -2.12
C PRO A 190 10.43 7.73 -0.98
N GLY A 191 9.50 8.69 -0.89
CA GLY A 191 9.40 9.63 0.22
C GLY A 191 9.07 11.06 -0.21
N SER A 192 9.45 12.02 0.63
CA SER A 192 9.25 13.45 0.39
C SER A 192 10.41 14.26 0.96
N SER A 193 10.95 15.20 0.18
CA SER A 193 12.08 16.02 0.63
C SER A 193 11.72 17.02 1.72
N GLY A 194 10.43 17.28 1.95
CA GLY A 194 9.95 18.17 3.01
C GLY A 194 10.35 19.63 2.75
N LYS A 195 11.45 20.08 3.36
CA LYS A 195 12.08 21.39 3.12
C LYS A 195 13.50 21.31 2.55
N ASN A 196 14.03 20.09 2.37
CA ASN A 196 15.43 19.84 2.01
C ASN A 196 15.62 19.85 0.48
N PRO A 197 16.86 20.07 -0.02
CA PRO A 197 17.19 19.89 -1.43
C PRO A 197 16.87 18.48 -1.91
N ARG A 198 16.26 18.37 -3.11
CA ARG A 198 15.75 17.09 -3.64
C ARG A 198 16.87 16.05 -3.84
N GLU A 199 18.02 16.49 -4.33
CA GLU A 199 19.21 15.67 -4.55
C GLU A 199 19.75 15.06 -3.24
N GLU A 200 19.82 15.85 -2.17
CA GLU A 200 20.18 15.33 -0.84
C GLU A 200 19.16 14.31 -0.34
N SER A 201 17.87 14.55 -0.56
CA SER A 201 16.82 13.62 -0.16
C SER A 201 16.86 12.31 -0.96
N ILE A 202 17.19 12.34 -2.25
CA ILE A 202 17.47 11.16 -3.07
C ILE A 202 18.67 10.39 -2.50
N LYS A 203 19.78 11.08 -2.20
CA LYS A 203 20.98 10.49 -1.56
C LYS A 203 20.66 9.85 -0.20
N ARG A 204 19.77 10.47 0.60
CA ARG A 204 19.28 9.89 1.88
C ARG A 204 18.47 8.62 1.67
N ILE A 205 17.57 8.57 0.67
CA ILE A 205 16.79 7.36 0.34
C ILE A 205 17.75 6.22 -0.03
N ALA A 206 18.65 6.44 -1.01
CA ALA A 206 19.58 5.41 -1.46
C ALA A 206 20.50 4.89 -0.33
N ALA A 207 21.02 5.79 0.52
CA ALA A 207 21.82 5.40 1.68
C ALA A 207 21.05 4.52 2.69
N GLN A 208 19.76 4.82 2.93
CA GLN A 208 18.90 4.02 3.79
C GLN A 208 18.54 2.67 3.16
N LEU A 209 18.36 2.61 1.83
CA LEU A 209 18.19 1.35 1.09
C LEU A 209 19.43 0.47 1.20
N ASN A 210 20.63 1.00 0.94
CA ASN A 210 21.89 0.26 1.02
C ASN A 210 22.13 -0.28 2.45
N LYS A 211 21.77 0.51 3.47
CA LYS A 211 21.81 0.09 4.87
C LYS A 211 20.78 -1.01 5.17
N ALA A 212 19.55 -0.91 4.64
CA ALA A 212 18.48 -1.88 4.82
C ALA A 212 18.76 -3.21 4.09
N HIS A 213 19.31 -3.15 2.86
CA HIS A 213 19.77 -4.32 2.10
C HIS A 213 20.83 -5.09 2.87
N LYS A 214 21.82 -4.40 3.47
CA LYS A 214 22.86 -5.00 4.32
C LYS A 214 22.33 -5.54 5.66
N ALA A 215 21.16 -5.07 6.12
CA ALA A 215 20.49 -5.54 7.33
C ALA A 215 19.46 -6.68 7.09
N THR A 216 19.36 -7.16 5.85
CA THR A 216 18.46 -8.20 5.33
C THR A 216 19.19 -9.02 4.25
N LYS A 217 18.50 -9.89 3.49
CA LYS A 217 19.11 -10.83 2.54
C LYS A 217 18.44 -10.92 1.18
N THR A 218 17.12 -11.10 1.10
CA THR A 218 16.45 -11.56 -0.13
C THR A 218 15.48 -10.56 -0.76
N VAL A 219 14.96 -9.60 0.00
CA VAL A 219 13.88 -8.72 -0.47
C VAL A 219 14.39 -7.65 -1.45
N VAL A 220 13.72 -7.54 -2.59
CA VAL A 220 13.85 -6.46 -3.56
C VAL A 220 12.97 -5.29 -3.10
N THR A 221 13.56 -4.14 -2.86
CA THR A 221 12.84 -2.91 -2.49
C THR A 221 12.33 -2.22 -3.75
N VAL A 222 11.02 -2.17 -3.92
CA VAL A 222 10.34 -1.68 -5.12
C VAL A 222 9.88 -0.24 -4.88
N LEU A 223 10.49 0.70 -5.61
CA LEU A 223 10.20 2.13 -5.57
C LEU A 223 8.97 2.43 -6.41
N GLU A 224 7.93 3.00 -5.82
CA GLU A 224 6.76 3.43 -6.60
C GLU A 224 6.96 4.82 -7.23
N ASN A 225 6.37 5.06 -8.40
CA ASN A 225 6.22 6.41 -8.93
C ASN A 225 5.08 7.16 -8.23
N MET A 226 5.20 8.48 -8.08
CA MET A 226 4.27 9.28 -7.26
C MET A 226 3.53 10.36 -8.08
N ALA A 227 2.30 10.69 -7.69
CA ALA A 227 1.48 11.75 -8.34
C ALA A 227 2.10 13.18 -8.36
N GLY A 228 3.23 13.43 -7.71
CA GLY A 228 3.91 14.74 -7.71
C GLY A 228 3.28 15.79 -6.80
N ALA A 229 2.48 15.39 -5.81
CA ALA A 229 1.86 16.30 -4.85
C ALA A 229 2.90 16.96 -3.93
N GLY A 230 3.12 18.27 -4.09
CA GLY A 230 4.03 19.05 -3.24
C GLY A 230 5.50 18.67 -3.45
N ASN A 231 6.11 18.06 -2.44
CA ASN A 231 7.56 17.77 -2.39
C ASN A 231 7.90 16.26 -2.37
N VAL A 232 6.96 15.41 -2.77
CA VAL A 232 7.20 13.95 -2.95
C VAL A 232 8.30 13.67 -3.99
N ILE A 233 8.95 12.53 -3.86
CA ILE A 233 10.04 12.03 -4.72
C ILE A 233 9.54 10.77 -5.44
N GLY A 234 9.86 10.62 -6.73
CA GLY A 234 9.38 9.53 -7.58
C GLY A 234 8.32 9.96 -8.61
N SER A 235 7.99 11.25 -8.71
CA SER A 235 7.04 11.74 -9.74
C SER A 235 7.69 11.96 -11.11
N LYS A 236 9.02 11.90 -11.15
CA LYS A 236 9.83 11.89 -12.36
C LYS A 236 10.52 10.54 -12.50
N TRP A 237 10.73 10.11 -13.74
CA TRP A 237 11.60 8.97 -14.04
C TRP A 237 13.04 9.22 -13.57
N GLU A 238 13.53 10.46 -13.68
CA GLU A 238 14.85 10.84 -13.16
C GLU A 238 14.95 10.66 -11.63
N ASP A 239 13.88 10.91 -10.86
CA ASP A 239 13.92 10.70 -9.40
C ASP A 239 14.18 9.23 -9.04
N LEU A 240 13.59 8.32 -9.81
CA LEU A 240 13.72 6.87 -9.60
C LEU A 240 15.08 6.37 -10.07
N ARG A 241 15.53 6.82 -11.25
CA ARG A 241 16.88 6.58 -11.76
C ARG A 241 17.94 7.03 -10.76
N ASP A 242 17.88 8.27 -10.28
CA ASP A 242 18.92 8.83 -9.41
C ASP A 242 19.00 8.11 -8.05
N ILE A 243 17.90 7.53 -7.55
CA ILE A 243 17.92 6.62 -6.40
C ILE A 243 18.57 5.29 -6.78
N ILE A 244 18.15 4.66 -7.90
CA ILE A 244 18.65 3.37 -8.38
C ILE A 244 20.14 3.43 -8.75
N GLU A 245 20.63 4.55 -9.28
CA GLU A 245 22.06 4.77 -9.58
C GLU A 245 22.92 4.65 -8.33
N LEU A 246 22.45 5.21 -7.20
CA LEU A 246 23.13 5.26 -5.91
C LEU A 246 22.92 4.02 -5.02
N VAL A 247 22.13 3.03 -5.45
CA VAL A 247 21.96 1.77 -4.70
C VAL A 247 23.16 0.84 -4.89
N ASP A 248 23.67 0.22 -3.83
CA ASP A 248 24.84 -0.67 -3.93
C ASP A 248 24.49 -1.99 -4.68
N ASP A 249 23.36 -2.60 -4.32
CA ASP A 249 22.89 -3.87 -4.89
C ASP A 249 21.74 -3.64 -5.87
N LYS A 250 22.09 -3.50 -7.16
CA LYS A 250 21.12 -3.30 -8.25
C LYS A 250 20.17 -4.48 -8.45
N SER A 251 20.48 -5.68 -7.92
CA SER A 251 19.58 -6.83 -7.98
C SER A 251 18.44 -6.76 -6.95
N ARG A 252 18.58 -5.89 -5.94
CA ARG A 252 17.64 -5.72 -4.83
C ARG A 252 16.90 -4.38 -4.83
N VAL A 253 16.91 -3.65 -5.95
CA VAL A 253 16.02 -2.50 -6.19
C VAL A 253 15.21 -2.71 -7.47
N GLY A 254 14.01 -2.15 -7.51
CA GLY A 254 13.16 -2.13 -8.69
C GLY A 254 12.11 -1.01 -8.61
N VAL A 255 11.17 -1.01 -9.55
CA VAL A 255 10.10 -0.01 -9.65
C VAL A 255 8.72 -0.67 -9.74
N CYS A 256 7.72 -0.05 -9.12
CA CYS A 256 6.31 -0.28 -9.40
C CYS A 256 5.78 0.89 -10.22
N LEU A 257 5.01 0.61 -11.27
CA LEU A 257 4.30 1.62 -12.04
C LEU A 257 2.82 1.69 -11.66
N ASP A 258 2.45 2.69 -10.86
CA ASP A 258 1.08 3.09 -10.64
C ASP A 258 0.59 4.02 -11.78
N THR A 259 -0.52 3.63 -12.40
CA THR A 259 -1.12 4.33 -13.54
C THR A 259 -1.76 5.67 -13.18
N CYS A 260 -2.37 5.81 -11.99
CA CYS A 260 -2.94 7.07 -11.52
C CYS A 260 -1.85 8.08 -11.17
N HIS A 261 -0.78 7.65 -10.52
CA HIS A 261 0.40 8.45 -10.18
C HIS A 261 1.15 8.91 -11.43
N ALA A 262 1.32 8.03 -12.44
CA ALA A 262 1.91 8.41 -13.72
C ALA A 262 1.10 9.54 -14.38
N PHE A 263 -0.20 9.31 -14.53
CA PHE A 263 -1.14 10.26 -15.12
C PHE A 263 -1.26 11.59 -14.36
N ALA A 264 -1.30 11.54 -13.03
CA ALA A 264 -1.37 12.72 -12.17
C ALA A 264 -0.06 13.51 -12.12
N ALA A 265 1.09 12.86 -12.35
CA ALA A 265 2.40 13.51 -12.48
C ALA A 265 2.63 14.17 -13.86
N GLY A 266 1.93 13.70 -14.90
CA GLY A 266 2.02 14.23 -16.26
C GLY A 266 2.59 13.27 -17.31
N HIS A 267 2.59 11.97 -17.02
CA HIS A 267 2.94 10.91 -17.97
C HIS A 267 1.66 10.30 -18.53
N ASP A 268 1.38 10.50 -19.82
CA ASP A 268 0.08 10.12 -20.41
C ASP A 268 0.10 8.68 -20.94
N ILE A 269 -1.01 7.97 -20.76
CA ILE A 269 -1.18 6.55 -21.08
C ILE A 269 -2.52 6.25 -21.79
N ARG A 270 -3.31 7.29 -22.09
CA ARG A 270 -4.70 7.16 -22.59
C ARG A 270 -4.79 6.56 -23.99
N SER A 271 -4.01 7.08 -24.93
CA SER A 271 -3.91 6.54 -26.30
C SER A 271 -2.73 5.59 -26.44
N PRO A 272 -2.71 4.70 -27.46
CA PRO A 272 -1.58 3.81 -27.71
C PRO A 272 -0.26 4.57 -27.93
N GLU A 273 -0.31 5.72 -28.58
CA GLU A 273 0.86 6.56 -28.90
C GLU A 273 1.39 7.26 -27.64
N ALA A 274 0.49 7.77 -26.80
CA ALA A 274 0.82 8.35 -25.51
C ALA A 274 1.44 7.30 -24.57
N PHE A 275 0.80 6.14 -24.46
CA PHE A 275 1.30 5.00 -23.69
C PHE A 275 2.68 4.56 -24.18
N LYS A 276 2.86 4.37 -25.49
CA LYS A 276 4.17 4.00 -26.06
C LYS A 276 5.23 5.04 -25.71
N LYS A 277 4.96 6.34 -25.93
CA LYS A 277 5.89 7.43 -25.60
C LYS A 277 6.29 7.46 -24.12
N THR A 278 5.35 7.19 -23.22
CA THR A 278 5.60 7.08 -21.78
C THR A 278 6.43 5.84 -21.44
N MET A 279 6.16 4.69 -22.05
CA MET A 279 6.94 3.46 -21.85
C MET A 279 8.36 3.54 -22.45
N ASP A 280 8.51 4.15 -23.62
CA ASP A 280 9.81 4.45 -24.23
C ASP A 280 10.64 5.32 -23.27
N SER A 281 10.07 6.42 -22.77
CA SER A 281 10.75 7.34 -21.84
C SER A 281 11.10 6.70 -20.49
N PHE A 282 10.23 5.84 -19.95
CA PHE A 282 10.55 5.04 -18.76
C PHE A 282 11.69 4.06 -19.03
N SER A 283 11.68 3.38 -20.18
CA SER A 283 12.73 2.43 -20.57
C SER A 283 14.06 3.10 -20.91
N GLU A 284 14.06 4.36 -21.35
CA GLU A 284 15.26 5.16 -21.59
C GLU A 284 15.87 5.68 -20.27
N ILE A 285 15.04 6.23 -19.38
CA ILE A 285 15.53 6.94 -18.18
C ILE A 285 15.77 5.99 -16.99
N VAL A 286 14.90 5.01 -16.77
CA VAL A 286 15.00 4.05 -15.65
C VAL A 286 15.50 2.69 -16.13
N GLY A 287 15.00 2.23 -17.28
CA GLY A 287 15.27 0.89 -17.81
C GLY A 287 14.21 -0.13 -17.41
N MET A 288 13.57 -0.75 -18.40
CA MET A 288 12.46 -1.70 -18.19
C MET A 288 12.85 -2.90 -17.32
N SER A 289 14.14 -3.27 -17.28
CA SER A 289 14.68 -4.33 -16.40
C SER A 289 14.49 -4.07 -14.91
N TYR A 290 14.28 -2.82 -14.47
CA TYR A 290 13.97 -2.49 -13.07
C TYR A 290 12.48 -2.60 -12.74
N LEU A 291 11.57 -2.70 -13.71
CA LEU A 291 10.15 -2.88 -13.43
C LEU A 291 9.90 -4.22 -12.72
N LYS A 292 9.10 -4.22 -11.65
CA LYS A 292 8.79 -5.42 -10.84
C LYS A 292 7.29 -5.59 -10.55
N ALA A 293 6.48 -4.56 -10.76
CA ALA A 293 5.06 -4.54 -10.45
C ALA A 293 4.35 -3.39 -11.18
N LEU A 294 3.01 -3.47 -11.20
CA LEU A 294 2.14 -2.35 -11.54
C LEU A 294 1.04 -2.21 -10.48
N HIS A 295 0.62 -0.98 -10.22
CA HIS A 295 -0.67 -0.71 -9.59
C HIS A 295 -1.64 -0.17 -10.67
N LEU A 296 -2.80 -0.81 -10.78
CA LEU A 296 -3.81 -0.51 -11.81
C LEU A 296 -4.92 0.33 -11.19
N ASN A 297 -4.75 1.64 -11.31
CA ASN A 297 -5.64 2.65 -10.75
C ASN A 297 -6.02 3.67 -11.83
N ASP A 298 -7.31 3.83 -12.09
CA ASP A 298 -7.81 4.97 -12.87
C ASP A 298 -7.72 6.24 -12.00
N SER A 299 -7.85 7.45 -12.55
CA SER A 299 -7.76 8.69 -11.78
C SER A 299 -9.09 9.43 -11.71
N LYS A 300 -9.53 9.78 -10.50
CA LYS A 300 -10.67 10.70 -10.29
C LYS A 300 -10.32 12.12 -10.73
N ALA A 301 -9.04 12.48 -10.84
CA ALA A 301 -8.61 13.83 -11.16
C ALA A 301 -8.07 13.96 -12.61
N PRO A 302 -8.09 15.16 -13.21
CA PRO A 302 -7.56 15.37 -14.56
C PRO A 302 -6.06 15.11 -14.68
N PHE A 303 -5.60 14.95 -15.93
CA PHE A 303 -4.19 14.82 -16.30
C PHE A 303 -3.32 15.94 -15.70
N ALA A 304 -2.12 15.58 -15.22
CA ALA A 304 -1.15 16.49 -14.62
C ALA A 304 -1.74 17.40 -13.50
N SER A 305 -2.73 16.92 -12.76
CA SER A 305 -3.36 17.66 -11.65
C SER A 305 -2.56 17.64 -10.34
N ASN A 306 -1.54 16.77 -10.26
CA ASN A 306 -0.82 16.37 -9.06
C ASN A 306 -1.76 16.04 -7.89
N ARG A 307 -2.65 15.06 -8.14
CA ARG A 307 -3.56 14.48 -7.15
C ARG A 307 -3.56 12.96 -7.28
N ASP A 308 -3.01 12.31 -6.27
CA ASP A 308 -3.37 10.94 -5.88
C ASP A 308 -4.86 10.98 -5.47
N VAL A 309 -5.70 10.27 -6.23
CA VAL A 309 -7.13 9.96 -5.97
C VAL A 309 -7.62 8.90 -6.96
N HIS A 310 -7.58 7.63 -6.58
CA HIS A 310 -7.90 6.50 -7.46
C HIS A 310 -9.38 6.42 -7.81
N ALA A 311 -9.69 6.11 -9.07
CA ALA A 311 -11.01 5.78 -9.62
C ALA A 311 -11.08 4.30 -10.00
N ASN A 312 -12.30 3.78 -10.19
CA ASN A 312 -12.52 2.43 -10.69
C ASN A 312 -12.18 2.33 -12.18
N ILE A 313 -11.74 1.15 -12.64
CA ILE A 313 -11.22 0.90 -13.99
C ILE A 313 -12.20 1.40 -15.07
N GLY A 314 -11.71 2.28 -15.94
CA GLY A 314 -12.47 2.86 -17.05
C GLY A 314 -13.42 4.00 -16.67
N THR A 315 -13.63 4.28 -15.38
CA THR A 315 -14.56 5.32 -14.91
C THR A 315 -13.93 6.70 -14.72
N GLY A 316 -12.60 6.76 -14.59
CA GLY A 316 -11.87 8.00 -14.35
C GLY A 316 -11.36 8.66 -15.64
N PHE A 317 -10.43 9.59 -15.49
CA PHE A 317 -9.84 10.35 -16.60
C PHE A 317 -8.81 9.55 -17.42
N ILE A 318 -8.48 8.32 -17.02
CA ILE A 318 -7.56 7.43 -17.73
C ILE A 318 -8.34 6.58 -18.74
N GLY A 319 -9.51 6.04 -18.36
CA GLY A 319 -10.44 5.38 -19.31
C GLY A 319 -10.02 3.96 -19.73
N LEU A 320 -10.93 3.24 -20.40
CA LEU A 320 -10.77 1.80 -20.63
C LEU A 320 -9.64 1.48 -21.63
N ARG A 321 -9.49 2.29 -22.69
CA ARG A 321 -8.43 2.17 -23.70
C ARG A 321 -7.02 2.13 -23.10
N ALA A 322 -6.76 2.90 -22.03
CA ALA A 322 -5.48 2.90 -21.35
C ALA A 322 -5.17 1.54 -20.70
N PHE A 323 -6.16 0.92 -20.05
CA PHE A 323 -6.00 -0.40 -19.43
C PHE A 323 -5.89 -1.51 -20.48
N HIS A 324 -6.51 -1.34 -21.65
CA HIS A 324 -6.27 -2.22 -22.81
C HIS A 324 -4.81 -2.13 -23.27
N ASN A 325 -4.24 -0.93 -23.40
CA ASN A 325 -2.82 -0.74 -23.72
C ASN A 325 -1.91 -1.45 -22.69
N VAL A 326 -2.20 -1.27 -21.39
CA VAL A 326 -1.44 -1.86 -20.27
C VAL A 326 -1.51 -3.39 -20.27
N ILE A 327 -2.71 -3.98 -20.29
CA ILE A 327 -2.91 -5.44 -20.23
C ILE A 327 -2.28 -6.15 -21.44
N ASN A 328 -2.21 -5.50 -22.60
CA ASN A 328 -1.67 -6.09 -23.81
C ASN A 328 -0.17 -5.84 -24.04
N PHE A 329 0.49 -5.02 -23.21
CA PHE A 329 1.91 -4.68 -23.38
C PHE A 329 2.83 -5.86 -22.99
N PRO A 330 3.64 -6.42 -23.91
CA PRO A 330 4.38 -7.66 -23.66
C PRO A 330 5.33 -7.61 -22.46
N GLN A 331 5.96 -6.46 -22.20
CA GLN A 331 6.91 -6.27 -21.12
C GLN A 331 6.28 -6.25 -19.71
N PHE A 332 4.94 -6.31 -19.59
CA PHE A 332 4.24 -6.42 -18.32
C PHE A 332 3.75 -7.85 -18.01
N GLN A 333 3.98 -8.83 -18.90
CA GLN A 333 3.69 -10.24 -18.61
C GLN A 333 4.54 -10.75 -17.43
N ASP A 334 4.03 -11.73 -16.70
CA ASP A 334 4.61 -12.28 -15.45
C ASP A 334 4.80 -11.27 -14.29
N LEU A 335 4.32 -10.02 -14.41
CA LEU A 335 4.36 -9.03 -13.33
C LEU A 335 3.05 -8.98 -12.53
N PRO A 336 3.10 -8.78 -11.19
CA PRO A 336 1.92 -8.50 -10.38
C PRO A 336 1.30 -7.15 -10.76
N MET A 337 0.00 -7.17 -11.04
CA MET A 337 -0.84 -6.04 -11.40
C MET A 337 -1.92 -5.86 -10.32
N ILE A 338 -1.80 -4.81 -9.51
CA ILE A 338 -2.56 -4.67 -8.25
C ILE A 338 -3.57 -3.52 -8.35
N LEU A 339 -4.87 -3.83 -8.22
CA LEU A 339 -5.91 -2.83 -7.99
C LEU A 339 -5.78 -2.22 -6.58
N GLU A 340 -5.73 -0.90 -6.50
CA GLU A 340 -5.94 -0.12 -5.28
C GLU A 340 -7.13 0.84 -5.45
N THR A 341 -8.06 0.43 -6.33
CA THR A 341 -9.29 1.12 -6.68
C THR A 341 -10.26 1.16 -5.49
N PRO A 342 -11.11 2.19 -5.38
CA PRO A 342 -12.03 2.32 -4.25
C PRO A 342 -13.14 1.26 -4.30
N ILE A 343 -13.40 0.63 -3.15
CA ILE A 343 -14.51 -0.32 -2.93
C ILE A 343 -15.59 0.20 -1.98
N ASP A 344 -15.48 1.46 -1.55
CA ASP A 344 -16.43 2.13 -0.66
C ASP A 344 -17.78 2.39 -1.35
N LYS A 345 -18.85 1.83 -0.78
CA LYS A 345 -20.22 1.95 -1.29
C LYS A 345 -21.18 2.35 -0.17
N ASN A 346 -21.99 3.37 -0.40
CA ASN A 346 -23.02 3.77 0.55
C ASN A 346 -24.16 2.75 0.56
N ASN A 347 -24.47 2.20 1.74
CA ASN A 347 -25.66 1.37 1.93
C ASN A 347 -26.94 2.23 2.00
N SER A 348 -28.10 1.59 2.15
CA SER A 348 -29.43 2.25 2.21
C SER A 348 -29.63 3.22 3.38
N LYS A 349 -28.67 3.32 4.32
CA LYS A 349 -28.64 4.29 5.42
C LYS A 349 -27.58 5.39 5.23
N GLY A 350 -26.94 5.46 4.06
CA GLY A 350 -25.87 6.41 3.77
C GLY A 350 -24.53 6.11 4.45
N ILE A 351 -24.36 4.89 5.00
CA ILE A 351 -23.11 4.46 5.65
C ILE A 351 -22.23 3.78 4.60
N SER A 352 -20.98 4.23 4.47
CA SER A 352 -19.99 3.59 3.60
C SER A 352 -19.62 2.19 4.13
N ILE A 353 -19.61 1.21 3.23
CA ILE A 353 -19.18 -0.17 3.48
C ILE A 353 -18.29 -0.66 2.32
N GLU A 354 -17.34 -1.54 2.61
CA GLU A 354 -16.49 -2.18 1.60
C GLU A 354 -17.30 -3.21 0.78
N ASP A 355 -17.43 -3.00 -0.53
CA ASP A 355 -18.05 -3.95 -1.47
C ASP A 355 -16.99 -4.64 -2.32
N LYS A 356 -16.48 -5.78 -1.83
CA LYS A 356 -15.43 -6.59 -2.48
C LYS A 356 -15.81 -7.12 -3.87
N SER A 357 -17.10 -7.08 -4.26
CA SER A 357 -17.52 -7.48 -5.61
C SER A 357 -17.03 -6.52 -6.70
N ILE A 358 -16.66 -5.28 -6.33
CA ILE A 358 -16.07 -4.28 -7.22
C ILE A 358 -14.74 -4.81 -7.78
N TRP A 359 -13.79 -5.18 -6.92
CA TRP A 359 -12.51 -5.77 -7.36
C TRP A 359 -12.71 -7.07 -8.14
N ALA A 360 -13.61 -7.96 -7.70
CA ALA A 360 -13.91 -9.19 -8.44
C ALA A 360 -14.45 -8.93 -9.86
N THR A 361 -15.13 -7.79 -10.06
CA THR A 361 -15.62 -7.34 -11.38
C THR A 361 -14.50 -6.67 -12.19
N GLU A 362 -13.69 -5.81 -11.58
CA GLU A 362 -12.56 -5.13 -12.24
C GLU A 362 -11.47 -6.11 -12.70
N ILE A 363 -11.21 -7.16 -11.92
CA ILE A 363 -10.31 -8.27 -12.33
C ILE A 363 -10.83 -8.92 -13.61
N LYS A 364 -12.14 -9.21 -13.72
CA LYS A 364 -12.73 -9.83 -14.93
C LYS A 364 -12.86 -8.87 -16.11
N LEU A 365 -13.05 -7.58 -15.85
CA LEU A 365 -12.95 -6.55 -16.89
C LEU A 365 -11.54 -6.53 -17.49
N LEU A 366 -10.49 -6.49 -16.66
CA LEU A 366 -9.10 -6.46 -17.09
C LEU A 366 -8.67 -7.76 -17.80
N GLU A 367 -9.01 -8.93 -17.28
CA GLU A 367 -8.80 -10.22 -17.97
C GLU A 367 -9.51 -10.24 -19.34
N GLY A 368 -10.69 -9.63 -19.45
CA GLY A 368 -11.44 -9.49 -20.70
C GLY A 368 -10.82 -8.55 -21.73
N LEU A 369 -9.77 -7.79 -21.39
CA LEU A 369 -9.06 -6.91 -22.33
C LEU A 369 -7.94 -7.63 -23.10
N ILE A 370 -7.62 -8.89 -22.78
CA ILE A 370 -6.52 -9.65 -23.41
C ILE A 370 -6.89 -9.99 -24.86
N ASP A 371 -6.12 -9.46 -25.81
CA ASP A 371 -6.28 -9.68 -27.26
C ASP A 371 -7.67 -9.36 -27.84
N ILE A 372 -8.50 -8.58 -27.14
CA ILE A 372 -9.71 -8.00 -27.72
C ILE A 372 -9.34 -6.87 -28.69
N ASP A 373 -10.05 -6.76 -29.81
CA ASP A 373 -9.96 -5.58 -30.68
C ASP A 373 -10.76 -4.42 -30.05
N PRO A 374 -10.10 -3.32 -29.65
CA PRO A 374 -10.76 -2.20 -29.00
C PRO A 374 -11.56 -1.31 -29.99
N GLU A 375 -11.50 -1.60 -31.30
CA GLU A 375 -12.37 -0.97 -32.29
C GLU A 375 -13.75 -1.64 -32.43
N THR A 376 -13.98 -2.76 -31.74
CA THR A 376 -15.30 -3.42 -31.72
C THR A 376 -16.38 -2.59 -31.01
N ASP A 377 -17.62 -2.70 -31.49
CA ASP A 377 -18.79 -2.04 -30.87
C ASP A 377 -19.00 -2.46 -29.42
N GLY A 378 -18.65 -3.71 -29.06
CA GLY A 378 -18.69 -4.20 -27.69
C GLY A 378 -17.73 -3.45 -26.76
N PHE A 379 -16.48 -3.28 -27.17
CA PHE A 379 -15.48 -2.50 -26.42
C PHE A 379 -15.93 -1.03 -26.29
N LYS A 380 -16.35 -0.40 -27.40
CA LYS A 380 -16.80 1.00 -27.43
C LYS A 380 -18.04 1.24 -26.57
N THR A 381 -18.96 0.28 -26.51
CA THR A 381 -20.15 0.34 -25.64
C THR A 381 -19.77 0.24 -24.17
N GLU A 382 -18.84 -0.66 -23.81
CA GLU A 382 -18.39 -0.83 -22.42
C GLU A 382 -17.54 0.37 -21.94
N GLU A 383 -16.62 0.87 -22.78
CA GLU A 383 -15.86 2.08 -22.53
C GLU A 383 -16.78 3.28 -22.27
N LYS A 384 -17.81 3.47 -23.11
CA LYS A 384 -18.83 4.49 -22.89
C LYS A 384 -19.58 4.26 -21.58
N ARG A 385 -20.04 3.04 -21.29
CA ARG A 385 -20.79 2.72 -20.07
C ARG A 385 -20.01 3.06 -18.80
N LEU A 386 -18.71 2.75 -18.76
CA LEU A 386 -17.83 3.07 -17.63
C LEU A 386 -17.57 4.58 -17.53
N GLN A 387 -17.39 5.27 -18.67
CA GLN A 387 -17.29 6.72 -18.71
C GLN A 387 -18.58 7.43 -18.26
N ASP A 388 -19.76 6.92 -18.61
CA ASP A 388 -21.04 7.47 -18.15
C ASP A 388 -21.21 7.31 -16.63
N ILE A 389 -20.83 6.15 -16.06
CA ILE A 389 -20.85 5.89 -14.60
C ILE A 389 -19.99 6.90 -13.82
N GLY A 390 -18.77 7.17 -14.29
CA GLY A 390 -17.86 8.08 -13.59
C GLY A 390 -18.10 9.58 -13.84
N ALA A 391 -19.03 9.96 -14.74
CA ALA A 391 -19.11 11.30 -15.31
C ALA A 391 -19.28 12.42 -14.27
N GLU A 392 -20.19 12.26 -13.30
CA GLU A 392 -20.40 13.27 -12.24
C GLU A 392 -19.20 13.36 -11.28
N GLU A 393 -18.45 12.28 -11.06
CA GLU A 393 -17.24 12.38 -10.25
C GLU A 393 -16.09 13.06 -11.00
N ARG A 394 -15.87 12.73 -12.29
CA ARG A 394 -14.90 13.44 -13.13
C ARG A 394 -15.19 14.94 -13.17
N LYS A 395 -16.45 15.32 -13.41
CA LYS A 395 -16.96 16.70 -13.38
C LYS A 395 -16.72 17.40 -12.04
N LYS A 396 -17.02 16.74 -10.91
CA LYS A 396 -16.73 17.23 -9.54
C LYS A 396 -15.24 17.48 -9.31
N PHE A 397 -14.36 16.61 -9.78
CA PHE A 397 -12.92 16.74 -9.61
C PHE A 397 -12.27 17.74 -10.59
N GLN A 398 -12.80 17.86 -11.82
CA GLN A 398 -12.46 18.92 -12.77
C GLN A 398 -12.70 20.29 -12.14
N LEU A 399 -13.91 20.56 -11.63
CA LEU A 399 -14.26 21.81 -10.96
C LEU A 399 -13.39 22.12 -9.72
N GLN A 400 -12.86 21.10 -9.03
CA GLN A 400 -11.88 21.30 -7.95
C GLN A 400 -10.48 21.64 -8.48
N ASN A 401 -10.05 20.97 -9.56
CA ASN A 401 -8.78 21.24 -10.23
C ASN A 401 -8.74 22.66 -10.82
N ASP A 402 -9.82 23.12 -11.42
CA ASP A 402 -9.86 24.43 -12.09
C ASP A 402 -9.85 25.56 -11.05
N LYS A 403 -10.59 25.39 -9.94
CA LYS A 403 -10.51 26.28 -8.77
C LYS A 403 -9.11 26.30 -8.13
N LYS A 404 -8.35 25.19 -8.18
CA LYS A 404 -6.94 25.11 -7.75
C LYS A 404 -6.02 25.85 -8.74
N ARG A 405 -6.17 25.64 -10.06
CA ARG A 405 -5.42 26.31 -11.12
C ARG A 405 -5.64 27.83 -11.10
N GLN A 406 -6.89 28.29 -11.03
CA GLN A 406 -7.25 29.71 -10.96
C GLN A 406 -6.66 30.40 -9.72
N LYS A 407 -6.76 29.78 -8.53
CA LYS A 407 -6.13 30.30 -7.30
C LYS A 407 -4.61 30.42 -7.42
N ASN A 408 -3.96 29.46 -8.06
CA ASN A 408 -2.51 29.50 -8.32
C ASN A 408 -2.11 30.60 -9.32
N LEU A 409 -2.90 30.80 -10.38
CA LEU A 409 -2.66 31.88 -11.34
C LEU A 409 -2.81 33.26 -10.68
N VAL A 410 -3.87 33.47 -9.90
CA VAL A 410 -4.12 34.72 -9.16
C VAL A 410 -3.03 34.99 -8.11
N SER A 411 -2.50 33.97 -7.43
CA SER A 411 -1.42 34.16 -6.46
C SER A 411 -0.06 34.45 -7.10
N MET A 412 0.22 33.91 -8.30
CA MET A 412 1.40 34.28 -9.09
C MET A 412 1.31 35.72 -9.61
N LEU A 413 0.16 36.13 -10.16
CA LEU A 413 -0.05 37.49 -10.67
C LEU A 413 0.05 38.55 -9.56
N LYS A 414 -0.42 38.24 -8.34
CA LYS A 414 -0.31 39.14 -7.18
C LYS A 414 1.08 39.22 -6.55
N ASN A 415 2.06 38.41 -6.98
CA ASN A 415 3.38 38.36 -6.35
C ASN A 415 4.52 38.16 -7.38
N PRO A 416 4.79 39.15 -8.25
CA PRO A 416 5.64 39.01 -9.44
C PRO A 416 7.15 38.79 -9.16
N LYS A 417 7.60 38.75 -7.89
CA LYS A 417 9.02 38.64 -7.50
C LYS A 417 9.60 37.22 -7.64
N ASN A 418 9.37 36.53 -8.77
CA ASN A 418 10.19 35.37 -9.17
C ASN A 418 10.03 34.98 -10.66
N PRO A 419 10.83 35.53 -11.60
CA PRO A 419 10.61 35.36 -13.03
C PRO A 419 10.90 33.95 -13.59
N LYS A 420 11.55 33.06 -12.81
CA LYS A 420 11.98 31.72 -13.28
C LYS A 420 10.86 30.75 -13.67
N LYS A 421 9.58 31.08 -13.45
CA LYS A 421 8.43 30.25 -13.88
C LYS A 421 7.77 30.66 -15.20
N LEU A 422 7.98 31.88 -15.72
CA LEU A 422 7.22 32.39 -16.88
C LEU A 422 7.42 31.59 -18.18
N LYS A 423 8.57 30.93 -18.37
CA LYS A 423 8.90 30.20 -19.61
C LYS A 423 8.22 28.83 -19.79
N LYS A 424 7.51 28.28 -18.77
CA LYS A 424 6.93 26.92 -18.88
C LYS A 424 5.42 26.84 -19.14
N THR A 425 4.64 27.89 -18.85
CA THR A 425 3.20 27.95 -19.23
C THR A 425 3.01 28.41 -20.67
N LYS A 426 3.68 29.50 -21.07
CA LYS A 426 3.58 30.08 -22.43
C LYS A 426 4.10 29.20 -23.58
N LYS A 427 4.60 27.99 -23.29
CA LYS A 427 5.00 26.99 -24.30
C LYS A 427 4.13 25.72 -24.25
N ILE A 428 2.89 25.88 -23.78
CA ILE A 428 1.83 24.86 -23.80
C ILE A 428 0.59 25.47 -24.47
N GLU A 429 0.27 26.73 -24.15
CA GLU A 429 -0.86 27.49 -24.72
C GLU A 429 -0.65 28.00 -26.16
N VAL A 430 0.40 27.55 -26.87
CA VAL A 430 0.74 28.01 -28.24
C VAL A 430 0.82 26.86 -29.25
N ASP A 431 1.02 25.63 -28.78
CA ASP A 431 1.17 24.44 -29.64
C ASP A 431 -0.20 23.78 -29.96
N GLU A 432 -1.33 24.43 -29.62
CA GLU A 432 -2.72 23.95 -29.87
C GLU A 432 -3.55 24.83 -30.85
N GLU A 433 -3.03 25.96 -31.36
CA GLU A 433 -3.74 26.87 -32.29
C GLU A 433 -2.98 27.13 -33.62
N SER A 434 -2.44 26.10 -34.28
CA SER A 434 -1.93 26.25 -35.65
C SER A 434 -1.88 24.97 -36.51
N GLU A 435 -3.01 24.32 -36.80
CA GLU A 435 -3.14 23.46 -38.00
C GLU A 435 -4.61 23.23 -38.42
N ALA A 436 -5.26 24.31 -38.89
CA ALA A 436 -6.56 24.23 -39.57
C ALA A 436 -6.67 25.35 -40.63
N SER A 437 -7.20 25.00 -41.80
CA SER A 437 -7.47 25.86 -42.96
C SER A 437 -6.34 26.82 -43.41
N ASP A 438 -5.70 26.49 -44.53
CA ASP A 438 -6.04 27.26 -45.73
C ASP A 438 -6.03 26.39 -47.00
N SER A 439 -7.03 26.56 -47.85
CA SER A 439 -7.26 25.73 -49.06
C SER A 439 -8.34 26.35 -49.96
N CYS A 440 -8.06 27.49 -50.59
CA CYS A 440 -8.82 27.92 -51.77
C CYS A 440 -7.99 28.77 -52.74
N CYS A 441 -8.19 28.50 -54.02
CA CYS A 441 -7.74 29.18 -55.24
C CYS A 441 -7.20 30.63 -55.14
N SER A 442 -6.13 30.93 -55.90
CA SER A 442 -6.33 31.43 -57.28
C SER A 442 -5.03 31.57 -58.09
N HIS A 443 -5.16 31.40 -59.41
CA HIS A 443 -4.14 31.47 -60.48
C HIS A 443 -3.10 30.34 -60.49
#